data_AF-A0A7V7ZJ58-F1
#
_entry.id   AF-A0A7V7ZJ58-F1
#
_cell.length_a   1.000
_cell.length_b   1.000
_cell.length_c   1.000
_cell.angle_alpha   90.00
_cell.angle_beta   90.00
_cell.angle_gamma   90.00
#
_symmetry.space_group_name_H-M   'P 1'
#
loop_
_entity.id
_entity.type
_entity.pdbx_description
1 polymer ?
#
loop_
_entity_poly.entity_id
_entity_poly.type
_entity_poly.pdbx_seq_one_letter_code
_entity_poly.pdbx_strand_id
1 'polypeptide(L)'
;MRSTIHPLRMIFWGLLLCIIDFKIKLGFSGVVYRIDLLSDTIGMILVIVGVSRVASTYKGSDVDDWFVFSLVCAWPTFGLTILEVFVGDEVAWYRFLSSTVGLFSMMATALFCFAMHYVALDSQLPRSADRWKGTAITVLVWWVGAGIAANIIALAVHLSWIQNPSQWLTIQVGSALIFGTVVVLALLFCMLFLPLISFWRSTSHMQRELGRLPPVEGAAVA
;
A
#
# COMPACT_ATOMS: atom_id res chain seq x y z
N MET A 1 1.82 13.75 18.60
CA MET A 1 2.92 12.77 18.37
C MET A 1 2.71 11.42 19.07
N ARG A 2 2.66 11.32 20.41
CA ARG A 2 2.42 10.01 21.07
C ARG A 2 1.07 9.38 20.68
N SER A 3 0.04 10.21 20.55
CA SER A 3 -1.29 9.84 20.04
C SER A 3 -1.27 9.30 18.60
N THR A 4 -0.24 9.61 17.81
CA THR A 4 -0.12 9.24 16.39
C THR A 4 0.37 7.79 16.20
N ILE A 5 1.03 7.19 17.21
CA ILE A 5 1.66 5.86 17.08
C ILE A 5 0.61 4.76 16.86
N HIS A 6 -0.48 4.79 17.64
CA HIS A 6 -1.52 3.77 17.55
C HIS A 6 -2.25 3.81 16.19
N PRO A 7 -2.69 4.98 15.68
CA PRO A 7 -3.19 5.11 14.31
C PRO A 7 -2.23 4.56 13.25
N LEU A 8 -0.93 4.87 13.34
CA LEU A 8 0.06 4.36 12.37
C LEU A 8 0.17 2.83 12.41
N ARG A 9 0.09 2.22 13.59
CA ARG A 9 0.04 0.76 13.71
C ARG A 9 -1.23 0.18 13.12
N MET A 10 -2.38 0.85 13.26
CA MET A 10 -3.63 0.44 12.59
C MET A 10 -3.46 0.45 11.07
N ILE A 11 -2.84 1.49 10.49
CA ILE A 11 -2.54 1.56 9.06
C ILE A 11 -1.65 0.38 8.66
N PHE A 12 -0.56 0.13 9.40
CA PHE A 12 0.33 -0.99 9.12
C PHE A 12 -0.39 -2.34 9.09
N TRP A 13 -1.16 -2.65 10.14
CA TRP A 13 -1.89 -3.91 10.24
C TRP A 13 -2.98 -4.00 9.18
N GLY A 14 -3.64 -2.88 8.86
CA GLY A 14 -4.62 -2.82 7.78
C GLY A 14 -4.00 -3.16 6.42
N LEU A 15 -2.88 -2.51 6.07
CA LEU A 15 -2.13 -2.81 4.85
C LEU A 15 -1.63 -4.26 4.82
N LEU A 16 -1.16 -4.78 5.95
CA LEU A 16 -0.72 -6.18 6.04
C LEU A 16 -1.89 -7.16 5.80
N LEU A 17 -3.09 -6.87 6.32
CA LEU A 17 -4.27 -7.69 6.08
C LEU A 17 -4.70 -7.67 4.61
N CYS A 18 -4.63 -6.52 3.94
CA CYS A 18 -4.89 -6.43 2.49
C CYS A 18 -3.85 -7.16 1.64
N ILE A 19 -2.65 -7.39 2.18
CA ILE A 19 -1.55 -8.10 1.50
C ILE A 19 -1.65 -9.60 1.71
N ILE A 20 -1.93 -10.01 2.95
CA ILE A 20 -2.11 -11.41 3.33
C ILE A 20 -3.57 -11.77 3.00
N ASP A 21 -3.91 -11.64 1.73
CA ASP A 21 -5.19 -12.10 1.23
C ASP A 21 -5.08 -13.62 0.99
N PHE A 22 -5.67 -14.40 1.90
CA PHE A 22 -5.77 -15.85 1.73
C PHE A 22 -6.98 -16.15 0.85
N LYS A 23 -6.72 -16.28 -0.46
CA LYS A 23 -7.74 -16.67 -1.46
C LYS A 23 -8.28 -18.08 -1.24
N ILE A 24 -9.22 -18.23 -0.31
CA ILE A 24 -9.93 -19.50 -0.07
C ILE A 24 -11.22 -19.49 -0.88
N LYS A 25 -11.20 -20.19 -2.02
CA LYS A 25 -12.41 -20.49 -2.80
C LYS A 25 -13.17 -21.61 -2.10
N LEU A 26 -14.21 -21.29 -1.33
CA LEU A 26 -15.15 -22.30 -0.84
C LEU A 26 -16.29 -22.44 -1.86
N GLY A 27 -16.34 -23.59 -2.53
CA GLY A 27 -17.45 -23.97 -3.39
C GLY A 27 -18.36 -24.95 -2.66
N PHE A 28 -19.57 -24.51 -2.31
CA PHE A 28 -20.67 -25.40 -1.94
C PHE A 28 -21.82 -25.18 -2.93
N SER A 29 -22.30 -26.25 -3.55
CA SER A 29 -23.50 -26.24 -4.41
C SER A 29 -23.43 -25.31 -5.64
N GLY A 30 -22.28 -25.22 -6.32
CA GLY A 30 -22.14 -24.48 -7.58
C GLY A 30 -22.04 -22.97 -7.45
N VAL A 31 -22.17 -22.43 -6.23
CA VAL A 31 -21.90 -21.01 -5.93
C VAL A 31 -20.51 -20.92 -5.28
N VAL A 32 -19.60 -20.19 -5.94
CA VAL A 32 -18.25 -19.93 -5.42
C VAL A 32 -18.31 -18.68 -4.55
N TYR A 33 -18.27 -18.85 -3.23
CA TYR A 33 -18.14 -17.72 -2.31
C TYR A 33 -16.66 -17.42 -2.10
N ARG A 34 -16.26 -16.16 -2.30
CA ARG A 34 -14.92 -15.66 -1.98
C ARG A 34 -14.94 -15.12 -0.54
N ILE A 35 -14.21 -15.78 0.37
CA ILE A 35 -14.06 -15.32 1.76
C ILE A 35 -13.10 -14.10 1.87
N ASP A 36 -12.40 -13.77 0.79
CA ASP A 36 -11.41 -12.67 0.67
C ASP A 36 -11.96 -11.31 1.11
N LEU A 37 -13.25 -11.07 0.86
CA LEU A 37 -13.90 -9.79 1.16
C LEU A 37 -13.71 -9.36 2.61
N LEU A 38 -13.73 -10.31 3.56
CA LEU A 38 -13.68 -9.95 4.98
C LEU A 38 -12.30 -9.41 5.38
N SER A 39 -11.21 -9.98 4.87
CA SER A 39 -9.85 -9.53 5.20
C SER A 39 -9.58 -8.14 4.63
N ASP A 40 -9.86 -7.94 3.34
CA ASP A 40 -9.56 -6.68 2.66
C ASP A 40 -10.45 -5.54 3.14
N THR A 41 -11.73 -5.81 3.40
CA THR A 41 -12.65 -4.81 3.96
C THR A 41 -12.18 -4.36 5.33
N ILE A 42 -11.83 -5.29 6.22
CA ILE A 42 -11.31 -4.98 7.56
C ILE A 42 -9.98 -4.21 7.44
N GLY A 43 -9.09 -4.67 6.56
CA GLY A 43 -7.81 -4.04 6.32
C GLY A 43 -7.96 -2.58 5.88
N MET A 44 -8.82 -2.33 4.90
CA MET A 44 -9.12 -0.98 4.41
C MET A 44 -9.83 -0.11 5.45
N ILE A 45 -10.72 -0.66 6.28
CA ILE A 45 -11.31 0.08 7.41
C ILE A 45 -10.22 0.52 8.39
N LEU A 46 -9.28 -0.36 8.74
CA LEU A 46 -8.16 -0.01 9.63
C LEU A 46 -7.28 1.09 9.03
N VAL A 47 -7.03 1.04 7.71
CA VAL A 47 -6.29 2.10 7.01
C VAL A 47 -7.05 3.42 7.05
N ILE A 48 -8.35 3.44 6.70
CA ILE A 48 -9.16 4.66 6.71
C ILE A 48 -9.23 5.27 8.11
N VAL A 49 -9.52 4.47 9.13
CA VAL A 49 -9.57 4.94 10.54
C VAL A 49 -8.20 5.43 10.99
N GLY A 50 -7.14 4.71 10.64
CA GLY A 50 -5.77 5.09 10.97
C GLY A 50 -5.38 6.42 10.32
N VAL A 51 -5.56 6.57 9.01
CA VAL A 51 -5.26 7.81 8.26
C VAL A 51 -6.12 8.96 8.77
N SER A 52 -7.41 8.74 9.01
CA SER A 52 -8.32 9.77 9.54
C SER A 52 -7.86 10.29 10.91
N ARG A 53 -7.45 9.40 11.83
CA ARG A 53 -6.93 9.78 13.15
C ARG A 53 -5.59 10.51 13.07
N VAL A 54 -4.71 10.13 12.13
CA VAL A 54 -3.47 10.88 11.87
C VAL A 54 -3.82 12.27 11.33
N ALA A 55 -4.65 12.36 10.30
CA ALA A 55 -5.08 13.62 9.69
C ALA A 55 -5.68 14.57 10.74
N SER A 56 -6.60 14.08 11.58
CA SER A 56 -7.22 14.89 12.63
C SER A 56 -6.22 15.42 13.66
N THR A 57 -5.11 14.71 13.89
CA THR A 57 -4.07 15.13 14.83
C THR A 57 -3.25 16.31 14.29
N TYR A 58 -3.16 16.45 12.98
CA TYR A 58 -2.35 17.47 12.29
C TYR A 58 -3.19 18.47 11.50
N LYS A 59 -4.49 18.57 11.81
CA LYS A 59 -5.40 19.51 11.17
C LYS A 59 -4.91 20.95 11.33
N GLY A 60 -4.85 21.70 10.24
CA GLY A 60 -4.35 23.08 10.21
C GLY A 60 -2.82 23.23 10.24
N SER A 61 -2.06 22.14 10.12
CA SER A 61 -0.62 22.20 9.88
C SER A 61 -0.30 22.33 8.38
N ASP A 62 0.95 22.66 8.04
CA ASP A 62 1.41 22.79 6.65
C ASP A 62 1.31 21.48 5.84
N VAL A 63 1.12 20.33 6.51
CA VAL A 63 0.99 19.01 5.88
C VAL A 63 -0.44 18.47 5.89
N ASP A 64 -1.43 19.26 6.36
CA ASP A 64 -2.83 18.83 6.49
C ASP A 64 -3.38 18.35 5.13
N ASP A 65 -3.14 19.12 4.07
CA ASP A 65 -3.59 18.79 2.71
C ASP A 65 -3.08 17.42 2.23
N TRP A 66 -1.88 17.00 2.66
CA TRP A 66 -1.30 15.72 2.24
C TRP A 66 -1.97 14.55 2.95
N PHE A 67 -2.34 14.73 4.23
CA PHE A 67 -3.11 13.74 4.97
C PHE A 67 -4.56 13.67 4.47
N VAL A 68 -5.18 14.82 4.17
CA VAL A 68 -6.51 14.88 3.57
C VAL A 68 -6.52 14.20 2.21
N PHE A 69 -5.55 14.48 1.35
CA PHE A 69 -5.41 13.80 0.06
C PHE A 69 -5.30 12.28 0.24
N SER A 70 -4.48 11.83 1.19
CA SER A 70 -4.32 10.40 1.49
C SER A 70 -5.62 9.74 1.94
N LEU A 71 -6.42 10.45 2.76
CA LEU A 71 -7.73 9.99 3.20
C LEU A 71 -8.74 9.94 2.05
N VAL A 72 -8.74 10.95 1.17
CA VAL A 72 -9.60 11.01 -0.01
C VAL A 72 -9.30 9.85 -0.97
N CYS A 73 -8.04 9.47 -1.16
CA CYS A 73 -7.69 8.31 -2.00
C CYS A 73 -8.03 6.96 -1.35
N ALA A 74 -8.07 6.88 -0.03
CA ALA A 74 -8.40 5.63 0.67
C ALA A 74 -9.86 5.19 0.44
N TRP A 75 -10.80 6.13 0.34
CA TRP A 75 -12.23 5.82 0.16
C TRP A 75 -12.58 5.16 -1.19
N PRO A 76 -12.15 5.68 -2.35
CA PRO A 76 -12.34 4.99 -3.63
C PRO A 76 -11.69 3.61 -3.65
N THR A 77 -10.52 3.45 -3.01
CA THR A 77 -9.86 2.15 -2.90
C THR A 77 -10.75 1.15 -2.17
N PHE A 78 -11.33 1.55 -1.03
CA PHE A 78 -12.28 0.73 -0.28
C PHE A 78 -13.54 0.42 -1.09
N GLY A 79 -14.09 1.40 -1.80
CA GLY A 79 -15.24 1.20 -2.68
C GLY A 79 -14.96 0.19 -3.80
N LEU A 80 -13.76 0.21 -4.37
CA LEU A 80 -13.33 -0.76 -5.38
C LEU A 80 -13.18 -2.17 -4.80
N THR A 81 -12.64 -2.33 -3.59
CA THR A 81 -12.57 -3.62 -2.90
C THR A 81 -13.96 -4.26 -2.76
N ILE A 82 -14.98 -3.45 -2.42
CA ILE A 82 -16.37 -3.93 -2.36
C ILE A 82 -16.90 -4.26 -3.77
N LEU A 83 -16.65 -3.38 -4.74
CA LEU A 83 -17.14 -3.52 -6.11
C LEU A 83 -16.57 -4.76 -6.83
N GLU A 84 -15.33 -5.14 -6.52
CA GLU A 84 -14.64 -6.33 -7.06
C GLU A 84 -15.50 -7.60 -6.90
N VAL A 85 -16.22 -7.71 -5.78
CA VAL A 85 -17.08 -8.85 -5.46
C VAL A 85 -18.26 -8.99 -6.43
N PHE A 86 -18.79 -7.86 -6.89
CA PHE A 86 -20.00 -7.83 -7.71
C PHE A 86 -19.68 -7.84 -9.20
N VAL A 87 -18.65 -7.11 -9.61
CA VAL A 87 -18.35 -6.86 -11.02
C VAL A 87 -17.36 -7.88 -11.57
N GLY A 88 -16.47 -8.39 -10.72
CA GLY A 88 -15.37 -9.26 -11.13
C GLY A 88 -14.32 -8.55 -12.00
N ASP A 89 -13.13 -9.13 -12.06
CA ASP A 89 -11.98 -8.52 -12.72
C ASP A 89 -12.05 -8.52 -14.26
N GLU A 90 -13.06 -9.11 -14.88
CA GLU A 90 -13.13 -9.25 -16.34
C GLU A 90 -13.67 -8.00 -17.05
N VAL A 91 -14.29 -7.10 -16.29
CA VAL A 91 -14.96 -5.94 -16.87
C VAL A 91 -13.96 -4.81 -17.16
N ALA A 92 -13.86 -4.41 -18.43
CA ALA A 92 -12.84 -3.46 -18.91
C ALA A 92 -12.88 -2.10 -18.19
N TRP A 93 -14.07 -1.54 -17.94
CA TRP A 93 -14.20 -0.26 -17.24
C TRP A 93 -13.77 -0.37 -15.77
N TYR A 94 -14.00 -1.52 -15.12
CA TYR A 94 -13.56 -1.78 -13.75
C TYR A 94 -12.03 -1.81 -13.68
N ARG A 95 -11.37 -2.52 -14.61
CA ARG A 95 -9.90 -2.53 -14.70
C ARG A 95 -9.31 -1.14 -14.91
N PHE A 96 -9.92 -0.35 -15.79
CA PHE A 96 -9.48 1.02 -16.02
C PHE A 96 -9.59 1.85 -14.75
N LEU A 97 -10.77 1.82 -14.09
CA LEU A 97 -11.02 2.55 -12.86
C LEU A 97 -10.10 2.10 -11.71
N SER A 98 -9.90 0.79 -11.54
CA SER A 98 -9.02 0.25 -10.50
C SER A 98 -7.56 0.61 -10.73
N SER A 99 -7.10 0.61 -11.98
CA SER A 99 -5.76 1.09 -12.33
C SER A 99 -5.60 2.58 -12.01
N THR A 100 -6.59 3.41 -12.36
CA THR A 100 -6.55 4.85 -12.05
C THR A 100 -6.53 5.11 -10.56
N VAL A 101 -7.41 4.48 -9.78
CA VAL A 101 -7.42 4.63 -8.31
C VAL A 101 -6.11 4.10 -7.71
N GLY A 102 -5.57 2.99 -8.22
CA GLY A 102 -4.29 2.46 -7.81
C GLY A 102 -3.16 3.49 -7.92
N LEU A 103 -3.08 4.21 -9.05
CA LEU A 103 -2.08 5.29 -9.24
C LEU A 103 -2.23 6.41 -8.21
N PHE A 104 -3.45 6.87 -7.94
CA PHE A 104 -3.70 7.90 -6.93
C PHE A 104 -3.37 7.40 -5.51
N SER A 105 -3.70 6.15 -5.18
CA SER A 105 -3.39 5.53 -3.89
C SER A 105 -1.88 5.36 -3.66
N MET A 106 -1.11 5.10 -4.72
CA MET A 106 0.36 5.11 -4.64
C MET A 106 0.89 6.51 -4.34
N MET A 107 0.40 7.52 -5.06
CA MET A 107 0.80 8.91 -4.83
C MET A 107 0.44 9.37 -3.40
N ALA A 108 -0.77 9.01 -2.94
CA ALA A 108 -1.21 9.23 -1.56
C ALA A 108 -0.26 8.56 -0.54
N THR A 109 0.15 7.32 -0.77
CA THR A 109 1.08 6.61 0.12
C THR A 109 2.44 7.31 0.20
N ALA A 110 2.98 7.78 -0.93
CA ALA A 110 4.24 8.52 -0.97
C ALA A 110 4.11 9.87 -0.25
N LEU A 111 3.05 10.64 -0.52
CA LEU A 111 2.77 11.91 0.14
C LEU A 111 2.56 11.73 1.65
N PHE A 112 1.86 10.68 2.08
CA PHE A 112 1.72 10.33 3.49
C PHE A 112 3.08 10.11 4.15
N CYS A 113 3.98 9.37 3.50
CA CYS A 113 5.33 9.14 4.03
C CYS A 113 6.16 10.43 4.10
N PHE A 114 6.02 11.33 3.12
CA PHE A 114 6.65 12.66 3.19
C PHE A 114 6.04 13.54 4.28
N ALA A 115 4.71 13.53 4.47
CA ALA A 115 4.04 14.25 5.54
C ALA A 115 4.59 13.79 6.91
N MET A 116 4.73 12.48 7.10
CA MET A 116 5.34 11.91 8.31
C MET A 116 6.82 12.29 8.48
N HIS A 117 7.58 12.46 7.40
CA HIS A 117 8.94 12.99 7.45
C HIS A 117 8.97 14.43 7.97
N TYR A 118 8.15 15.32 7.42
CA TYR A 118 8.06 16.72 7.87
C TYR A 118 7.58 16.82 9.31
N VAL A 119 6.56 16.05 9.67
CA VAL A 119 6.05 15.96 11.05
C VAL A 119 7.13 15.49 12.03
N ALA A 120 7.97 14.53 11.62
CA ALA A 120 9.09 14.09 12.45
C ALA A 120 10.19 15.16 12.58
N LEU A 121 10.46 15.94 11.53
CA LEU A 121 11.39 17.08 11.61
C LEU A 121 10.88 18.15 12.56
N ASP A 122 9.60 18.55 12.42
CA ASP A 122 8.96 19.56 13.26
C ASP A 122 8.95 19.15 14.74
N SER A 123 8.75 17.86 15.01
CA SER A 123 8.82 17.31 16.37
C SER A 123 10.24 17.02 16.87
N GLN A 124 11.28 17.48 16.16
CA GLN A 124 12.69 17.31 16.53
C GLN A 124 13.12 15.83 16.69
N LEU A 125 12.62 14.95 15.81
CA LEU A 125 12.94 13.52 15.75
C LEU A 125 13.77 13.21 14.49
N PRO A 126 15.03 13.65 14.40
CA PRO A 126 15.81 13.63 13.16
C PRO A 126 16.02 12.21 12.60
N ARG A 127 16.25 11.21 13.44
CA ARG A 127 16.44 9.84 12.92
C ARG A 127 15.13 9.25 12.42
N SER A 128 14.01 9.55 13.07
CA SER A 128 12.69 9.16 12.57
C SER A 128 12.38 9.84 11.25
N ALA A 129 12.73 11.12 11.11
CA ALA A 129 12.58 11.85 9.85
C ALA A 129 13.35 11.17 8.71
N ASP A 130 14.64 10.85 8.89
CA ASP A 130 15.43 10.18 7.86
C ASP A 130 14.84 8.82 7.44
N ARG A 131 14.26 8.08 8.39
CA ARG A 131 13.59 6.79 8.12
C ARG A 131 12.31 6.96 7.31
N TRP A 132 11.51 7.97 7.61
CA TRP A 132 10.31 8.30 6.83
C TRP A 132 10.67 8.74 5.42
N LYS A 133 11.73 9.53 5.24
CA LYS A 133 12.28 9.87 3.92
C LYS A 133 12.73 8.62 3.16
N GLY A 134 13.47 7.73 3.81
CA GLY A 134 13.87 6.45 3.21
C GLY A 134 12.67 5.58 2.82
N THR A 135 11.61 5.56 3.63
CA THR A 135 10.35 4.85 3.34
C THR A 135 9.64 5.46 2.13
N ALA A 136 9.54 6.80 2.06
CA ALA A 136 8.94 7.51 0.93
C ALA A 136 9.70 7.23 -0.38
N ILE A 137 11.03 7.26 -0.35
CA ILE A 137 11.88 6.94 -1.50
C ILE A 137 11.71 5.47 -1.89
N THR A 138 11.67 4.56 -0.92
CA THR A 138 11.45 3.13 -1.16
C THR A 138 10.12 2.92 -1.86
N VAL A 139 9.04 3.54 -1.36
CA VAL A 139 7.73 3.54 -2.03
C VAL A 139 7.89 4.07 -3.46
N LEU A 140 8.41 5.28 -3.66
CA LEU A 140 8.54 5.84 -5.01
C LEU A 140 9.36 4.98 -5.98
N VAL A 141 10.55 4.55 -5.59
CA VAL A 141 11.47 3.77 -6.44
C VAL A 141 10.86 2.43 -6.80
N TRP A 142 10.33 1.70 -5.82
CA TRP A 142 9.77 0.39 -6.09
C TRP A 142 8.47 0.49 -6.87
N TRP A 143 7.61 1.48 -6.60
CA TRP A 143 6.34 1.62 -7.33
C TRP A 143 6.52 2.16 -8.75
N VAL A 144 7.37 3.16 -8.96
CA VAL A 144 7.70 3.64 -10.31
C VAL A 144 8.42 2.54 -11.10
N GLY A 145 9.40 1.88 -10.48
CA GLY A 145 10.13 0.77 -11.10
C GLY A 145 9.21 -0.40 -11.43
N ALA A 146 8.36 -0.82 -10.51
CA ALA A 146 7.40 -1.92 -10.69
C ALA A 146 6.34 -1.58 -11.73
N GLY A 147 5.74 -0.39 -11.66
CA GLY A 147 4.73 0.06 -12.60
C GLY A 147 5.28 0.12 -14.02
N ILE A 148 6.48 0.70 -14.21
CA ILE A 148 7.15 0.71 -15.51
C ILE A 148 7.45 -0.71 -15.98
N ALA A 149 8.05 -1.56 -15.13
CA ALA A 149 8.39 -2.93 -15.48
C ALA A 149 7.16 -3.76 -15.88
N ALA A 150 6.06 -3.64 -15.13
CA ALA A 150 4.81 -4.32 -15.42
C ALA A 150 4.21 -3.88 -16.76
N ASN A 151 4.23 -2.58 -17.06
CA ASN A 151 3.77 -2.06 -18.35
C ASN A 151 4.65 -2.52 -19.52
N ILE A 152 5.98 -2.57 -19.33
CA ILE A 152 6.92 -3.08 -20.35
C ILE A 152 6.64 -4.57 -20.62
N ILE A 153 6.46 -5.37 -19.57
CA ILE A 153 6.14 -6.80 -19.70
C ILE A 153 4.80 -6.98 -20.42
N ALA A 154 3.75 -6.24 -20.01
CA ALA A 154 2.45 -6.29 -20.64
C ALA A 154 2.52 -5.92 -22.14
N LEU A 155 3.27 -4.87 -22.49
CA LEU A 155 3.50 -4.47 -23.87
C LEU A 155 4.25 -5.55 -24.66
N ALA A 156 5.30 -6.15 -24.10
CA ALA A 156 6.05 -7.23 -24.74
C ALA A 156 5.18 -8.48 -24.97
N VAL A 157 4.31 -8.81 -24.01
CA VAL A 157 3.34 -9.91 -24.16
C VAL A 157 2.33 -9.57 -25.26
N HIS A 158 1.81 -8.34 -25.30
CA HIS A 158 0.87 -7.94 -26.33
C HIS A 158 1.48 -7.93 -27.74
N LEU A 159 2.69 -7.40 -27.89
CA LEU A 159 3.41 -7.38 -29.17
C LEU A 159 3.77 -8.79 -29.66
N SER A 160 4.18 -9.69 -28.77
CA SER A 160 4.47 -11.08 -29.13
C SER A 160 3.21 -11.83 -29.57
N TRP A 161 2.06 -11.56 -28.96
CA TRP A 161 0.76 -12.10 -29.38
C TRP A 161 0.35 -11.63 -30.79
N ILE A 162 0.56 -10.36 -31.12
CA ILE A 162 0.26 -9.80 -32.45
C ILE A 162 1.16 -10.44 -33.53
N GLN A 163 2.44 -10.66 -33.24
CA GLN A 163 3.40 -11.13 -34.23
C GLN A 163 3.27 -12.63 -34.56
N ASN A 164 3.00 -13.49 -33.57
CA ASN A 164 2.96 -14.94 -33.77
C ASN A 164 1.86 -15.61 -32.94
N PRO A 165 0.57 -15.48 -33.33
CA PRO A 165 -0.55 -16.03 -32.57
C PRO A 165 -0.56 -17.57 -32.49
N SER A 166 0.20 -18.28 -33.33
CA SER A 166 0.30 -19.74 -33.32
C SER A 166 1.49 -20.30 -32.52
N GLN A 167 2.51 -19.50 -32.21
CA GLN A 167 3.71 -19.95 -31.48
C GLN A 167 3.64 -19.72 -29.96
N TRP A 168 2.62 -19.00 -29.47
CA TRP A 168 2.45 -18.73 -28.04
C TRP A 168 2.32 -20.01 -27.20
N LEU A 169 1.74 -21.08 -27.78
CA LEU A 169 1.50 -22.35 -27.09
C LEU A 169 2.80 -23.15 -26.85
N THR A 170 3.83 -22.96 -27.69
CA THR A 170 5.10 -23.71 -27.62
C THR A 170 6.16 -23.06 -26.74
N ILE A 171 6.11 -21.73 -26.55
CA ILE A 171 7.03 -21.00 -25.65
C ILE A 171 6.64 -21.23 -24.16
N GLN A 172 5.41 -21.70 -23.89
CA GLN A 172 4.87 -21.85 -22.53
C GLN A 172 5.38 -23.05 -21.71
N VAL A 173 6.25 -23.93 -22.21
CA VAL A 173 6.61 -25.18 -21.49
C VAL A 173 8.09 -25.27 -21.04
N GLY A 174 8.90 -24.24 -21.28
CA GLY A 174 10.34 -24.25 -20.96
C GLY A 174 10.72 -23.76 -19.56
N SER A 175 11.90 -24.16 -19.08
CA SER A 175 12.58 -23.70 -17.85
C SER A 175 12.70 -22.17 -17.71
N ALA A 176 12.62 -21.43 -18.82
CA ALA A 176 12.55 -19.97 -18.85
C ALA A 176 11.29 -19.42 -18.16
N LEU A 177 10.16 -20.15 -18.21
CA LEU A 177 8.93 -19.74 -17.54
C LEU A 177 9.04 -19.92 -16.03
N ILE A 178 9.71 -20.98 -15.56
CA ILE A 178 9.96 -21.20 -14.13
C ILE A 178 10.92 -20.14 -13.58
N PHE A 179 12.05 -19.90 -14.24
CA PHE A 179 13.01 -18.89 -13.80
C PHE A 179 12.40 -17.47 -13.83
N GLY A 180 11.71 -17.12 -14.91
CA GLY A 180 10.99 -15.86 -15.03
C GLY A 180 9.94 -15.68 -13.93
N THR A 181 9.15 -16.72 -13.64
CA THR A 181 8.12 -16.67 -12.60
C THR A 181 8.75 -16.51 -11.21
N VAL A 182 9.83 -17.23 -10.90
CA VAL A 182 10.53 -17.11 -9.60
C VAL A 182 11.11 -15.71 -9.41
N VAL A 183 11.76 -15.14 -10.45
CA VAL A 183 12.32 -13.79 -10.38
C VAL A 183 11.21 -12.75 -10.23
N VAL A 184 10.11 -12.87 -10.99
CA VAL A 184 8.96 -11.96 -10.89
C VAL A 184 8.32 -12.08 -9.50
N LEU A 185 8.11 -13.28 -8.97
CA LEU A 185 7.57 -13.47 -7.62
C LEU A 185 8.49 -12.89 -6.54
N ALA A 186 9.81 -13.06 -6.67
CA ALA A 186 10.78 -12.47 -5.74
C ALA A 186 10.77 -10.94 -5.80
N LEU A 187 10.68 -10.36 -7.00
CA LEU A 187 10.56 -8.92 -7.18
C LEU A 187 9.24 -8.40 -6.60
N LEU A 188 8.12 -9.06 -6.87
CA LEU A 188 6.81 -8.70 -6.30
C LEU A 188 6.83 -8.80 -4.77
N PHE A 189 7.42 -9.86 -4.22
CA PHE A 189 7.60 -10.01 -2.77
C PHE A 189 8.42 -8.85 -2.19
N CYS A 190 9.56 -8.53 -2.79
CA CYS A 190 10.37 -7.39 -2.36
C CYS A 190 9.60 -6.06 -2.48
N MET A 191 8.91 -5.83 -3.59
CA MET A 191 8.12 -4.61 -3.85
C MET A 191 7.01 -4.42 -2.83
N LEU A 192 6.41 -5.51 -2.37
CA LEU A 192 5.26 -5.47 -1.50
C LEU A 192 5.65 -5.46 -0.01
N PHE A 193 6.63 -6.29 0.40
CA PHE A 193 7.04 -6.39 1.79
C PHE A 193 8.10 -5.37 2.22
N LEU A 194 9.00 -4.90 1.34
CA LEU A 194 10.03 -3.93 1.73
C LEU A 194 9.44 -2.59 2.19
N PRO A 195 8.47 -1.96 1.49
CA PRO A 195 7.83 -0.74 1.98
C PRO A 195 7.15 -0.95 3.33
N LEU A 196 6.50 -2.11 3.52
CA LEU A 196 5.78 -2.44 4.74
C LEU A 196 6.73 -2.65 5.94
N ILE A 197 7.84 -3.36 5.72
CA ILE A 197 8.91 -3.52 6.71
C ILE A 197 9.54 -2.16 7.03
N SER A 198 9.78 -1.32 6.01
CA SER A 198 10.30 0.04 6.20
C SER A 198 9.32 0.87 7.03
N PHE A 199 8.03 0.80 6.75
CA PHE A 199 6.97 1.48 7.49
C PHE A 199 6.92 1.02 8.96
N TRP A 200 6.96 -0.29 9.22
CA TRP A 200 7.00 -0.84 10.58
C TRP A 200 8.25 -0.39 11.35
N ARG A 201 9.42 -0.40 10.69
CA ARG A 201 10.66 0.07 11.30
C ARG A 201 10.59 1.56 11.62
N SER A 202 10.08 2.38 10.71
CA SER A 202 9.92 3.83 10.91
C SER A 202 9.01 4.15 12.09
N THR A 203 7.84 3.50 12.18
CA THR A 203 6.91 3.67 13.30
C THR A 203 7.49 3.19 14.64
N SER A 204 8.18 2.05 14.65
CA SER A 204 8.84 1.49 15.84
C SER A 204 9.99 2.38 16.35
N HIS A 205 10.78 2.97 15.44
CA HIS A 205 11.85 3.90 15.81
C HIS A 205 11.30 5.18 16.40
N MET A 206 10.27 5.76 15.78
CA MET A 206 9.61 6.95 16.28
C MET A 206 9.06 6.76 17.69
N GLN A 207 8.46 5.59 17.99
CA GLN A 207 8.04 5.26 19.36
C GLN A 207 9.21 5.22 20.35
N ARG A 208 10.35 4.62 19.95
CA ARG A 208 11.54 4.55 20.82
C ARG A 208 12.15 5.92 21.07
N GLU A 209 12.18 6.80 20.07
CA GLU A 209 12.69 8.17 20.24
C GLU A 209 11.78 9.00 21.14
N LEU A 210 10.46 8.92 20.95
CA LEU A 210 9.48 9.58 21.81
C LEU A 210 9.52 9.11 23.27
N GLY A 211 9.98 7.88 23.52
CA GLY A 211 10.19 7.33 24.87
C GLY A 211 11.49 7.79 25.53
N ARG A 212 12.44 8.34 24.77
CA ARG A 212 13.72 8.88 25.29
C ARG A 212 13.66 10.36 25.59
N LEU A 213 12.68 11.08 25.04
CA LEU A 213 12.46 12.47 25.38
C LEU A 213 12.03 12.56 26.85
N PRO A 214 12.59 13.51 27.63
CA PRO A 214 12.14 13.74 28.99
C PRO A 214 10.63 13.99 28.99
N PRO A 215 9.90 13.54 30.03
CA PRO A 215 8.51 13.93 30.17
C PRO A 215 8.44 15.45 30.12
N VAL A 216 7.55 15.99 29.29
CA VAL A 216 7.33 17.44 29.21
C VAL A 216 6.82 17.88 30.58
N GLU A 217 7.71 18.44 31.39
CA GLU A 217 7.39 19.05 32.68
C GLU A 217 6.35 20.14 32.42
N GLY A 218 5.08 19.86 32.72
CA GLY A 218 3.96 20.77 32.46
C GLY A 218 2.69 20.13 31.90
N ALA A 219 2.73 18.90 31.39
CA ALA A 219 1.52 18.22 30.86
C ALA A 219 0.63 17.56 31.94
N ALA A 220 0.91 17.77 33.23
CA ALA A 220 0.19 17.15 34.35
C ALA A 220 -1.07 17.91 34.80
N VAL A 221 -1.50 18.96 34.09
CA VAL A 221 -2.70 19.73 34.46
C VAL A 221 -3.52 20.07 33.21
N ALA A 222 -4.34 19.13 32.77
CA ALA A 222 -5.55 19.39 31.98
C ALA A 222 -6.46 18.16 32.02
#